data_AF-A0A936LUZ6-F1
#
_entry.id   AF-A0A936LUZ6-F1
#
_cell.length_a   1.000
_cell.length_b   1.000
_cell.length_c   1.000
_cell.angle_alpha   90.00
_cell.angle_beta   90.00
_cell.angle_gamma   90.00
#
_symmetry.space_group_name_H-M   'P 1'
#
loop_
_entity.id
_entity.type
_entity.pdbx_description
1 polymer ?
#
loop_
_entity_poly.entity_id
_entity_poly.type
_entity_poly.pdbx_seq_one_letter_code
_entity_poly.pdbx_strand_id
1 'polypeptide(L)'
;MRTLFLFVLFVGLFGPASFAQGDVPSSGTDGLVTVRVDGFDDAGLARIVARIAKEQQVSLEYTCLRSGIVVLHFQALQVSERADVITVVKRLFQQAGITGVIDFLDIHVERSALNKC
;
A
#
# COMPACT_ATOMS: atom_id res chain seq x y z
N MET A 1 8.56 -52.54 25.86
CA MET A 1 7.51 -51.54 25.65
C MET A 1 7.79 -50.17 26.29
N ARG A 2 8.76 -50.01 27.20
CA ARG A 2 9.05 -48.71 27.86
C ARG A 2 10.10 -47.83 27.13
N THR A 3 10.85 -48.40 26.19
CA THR A 3 11.91 -47.72 25.43
C THR A 3 11.44 -47.07 24.13
N LEU A 4 10.23 -47.39 23.65
CA LEU A 4 9.69 -46.85 22.39
C LEU A 4 9.01 -45.49 22.58
N PHE A 5 8.61 -45.15 23.82
CA PHE A 5 7.90 -43.91 24.13
C PHE A 5 8.83 -42.68 24.28
N LEU A 6 10.13 -42.91 24.55
CA LEU A 6 11.10 -41.82 24.75
C LEU A 6 11.62 -41.22 23.44
N PHE A 7 11.53 -41.94 22.31
CA PHE A 7 12.06 -41.46 21.03
C PHE A 7 11.14 -40.42 20.35
N VAL A 8 9.82 -40.51 20.58
CA VAL A 8 8.85 -39.56 20.00
C VAL A 8 8.93 -38.18 20.68
N LEU A 9 9.28 -38.14 21.97
CA LEU A 9 9.36 -36.88 22.72
C LEU A 9 10.58 -36.02 22.32
N PHE A 10 11.67 -36.64 21.84
CA PHE A 10 12.89 -35.92 21.48
C PHE A 10 12.83 -35.28 20.08
N VAL A 11 12.04 -35.84 19.16
CA VAL A 11 11.89 -35.34 17.78
C VAL A 11 10.94 -34.12 17.71
N GLY A 12 10.03 -33.96 18.67
CA GLY A 12 9.13 -32.80 18.73
C GLY A 12 9.79 -31.48 19.18
N LEU A 13 10.99 -31.53 19.77
CA LEU A 13 11.71 -30.35 20.28
C LEU A 13 12.66 -29.70 19.24
N PHE A 14 12.84 -30.33 18.07
CA PHE A 14 13.60 -29.78 16.94
C PHE A 14 12.70 -29.39 15.76
N GLY A 15 11.49 -28.89 16.04
CA GLY A 15 10.70 -28.22 15.02
C GLY A 15 11.44 -26.98 14.52
N PRO A 16 11.44 -26.68 13.21
CA PRO A 16 12.04 -25.46 12.70
C PRO A 16 11.36 -24.28 13.39
N ALA A 17 12.15 -23.48 14.11
CA ALA A 17 11.70 -22.19 14.60
C ALA A 17 11.29 -21.37 13.36
N SER A 18 9.98 -21.26 13.13
CA SER A 18 9.44 -20.22 12.26
C SER A 18 9.83 -18.91 12.91
N PHE A 19 10.93 -18.32 12.46
CA PHE A 19 11.27 -16.94 12.75
C PHE A 19 10.14 -16.11 12.12
N ALA A 20 9.19 -15.69 12.96
CA ALA A 20 8.35 -14.55 12.65
C ALA A 20 9.31 -13.36 12.55
N GLN A 21 9.70 -13.06 11.31
CA GLN A 21 10.49 -11.88 10.97
C GLN A 21 9.61 -10.70 11.37
N GLY A 22 9.86 -10.12 12.54
CA GLY A 22 9.14 -8.93 12.98
C GLY A 22 9.29 -7.86 11.92
N ASP A 23 8.17 -7.31 11.47
CA ASP A 23 8.11 -6.22 10.51
C ASP A 23 9.06 -5.11 10.99
N VAL A 24 10.24 -5.05 10.38
CA VAL A 24 11.12 -3.89 10.53
C VAL A 24 10.36 -2.76 9.85
N PRO A 25 10.00 -1.67 10.55
CA PRO A 25 9.31 -0.55 9.92
C PRO A 25 10.23 -0.05 8.80
N SER A 26 9.81 -0.28 7.56
CA SER A 26 10.59 0.11 6.40
C SER A 26 10.74 1.62 6.45
N SER A 27 11.98 2.11 6.40
CA SER A 27 12.32 3.52 6.32
C SER A 27 11.93 4.11 4.96
N GLY A 28 10.66 4.01 4.60
CA GLY A 28 10.09 4.52 3.36
C GLY A 28 9.55 5.93 3.54
N THR A 29 9.02 6.47 2.46
CA THR A 29 8.44 7.81 2.42
C THR A 29 6.92 7.67 2.46
N ASP A 30 6.26 8.38 3.39
CA ASP A 30 4.80 8.49 3.40
C ASP A 30 4.40 9.59 2.42
N GLY A 31 3.32 9.38 1.67
CA GLY A 31 2.86 10.33 0.66
C GLY A 31 1.36 10.50 0.67
N LEU A 32 0.89 11.74 0.67
CA LEU A 32 -0.51 12.08 0.42
C LEU A 32 -0.61 12.72 -0.97
N VAL A 33 -1.41 12.10 -1.82
CA VAL A 33 -1.60 12.55 -3.20
C VAL A 33 -3.06 12.91 -3.39
N THR A 34 -3.31 14.16 -3.75
CA THR A 34 -4.63 14.64 -4.15
C THR A 34 -4.66 14.82 -5.66
N VAL A 35 -5.57 14.10 -6.32
CA VAL A 35 -5.82 14.23 -7.75
C VAL A 35 -7.27 14.61 -8.04
N ARG A 36 -7.48 15.33 -9.14
CA ARG A 36 -8.77 15.41 -9.82
C ARG A 36 -8.72 14.52 -11.05
N VAL A 37 -9.78 13.74 -11.25
CA VAL A 37 -9.95 12.90 -12.42
C VAL A 37 -11.22 13.29 -13.15
N ASP A 38 -11.06 13.69 -14.41
CA ASP A 38 -12.20 14.06 -15.26
C ASP A 38 -13.06 12.83 -15.58
N GLY A 39 -14.38 12.98 -15.42
CA GLY A 39 -15.35 11.91 -15.66
C GLY A 39 -15.28 10.77 -14.63
N PHE A 40 -14.74 11.02 -13.43
CA PHE A 40 -14.66 10.02 -12.37
C PHE A 40 -16.01 9.75 -11.73
N ASP A 41 -16.51 8.53 -11.92
CA ASP A 41 -17.83 8.06 -11.49
C ASP A 41 -17.73 6.86 -10.54
N ASP A 42 -18.88 6.31 -10.12
CA ASP A 42 -18.95 5.14 -9.25
C ASP A 42 -18.23 3.92 -9.83
N ALA A 43 -18.27 3.74 -11.16
CA ALA A 43 -17.58 2.64 -11.83
C ALA A 43 -16.06 2.84 -11.82
N GLY A 44 -15.59 4.07 -11.97
CA GLY A 44 -14.19 4.46 -11.78
C GLY A 44 -13.74 4.21 -10.34
N LEU A 45 -14.56 4.59 -9.36
CA LEU A 45 -14.29 4.36 -7.96
C LEU A 45 -14.19 2.87 -7.61
N ALA A 46 -15.14 2.05 -8.08
CA ALA A 46 -15.10 0.60 -7.85
C ALA A 46 -13.82 -0.03 -8.42
N ARG A 47 -13.39 0.41 -9.61
CA ARG A 47 -12.16 -0.08 -10.24
C ARG A 47 -10.90 0.34 -9.49
N ILE A 48 -10.80 1.60 -9.04
CA ILE A 48 -9.62 2.06 -8.29
C ILE A 48 -9.55 1.38 -6.93
N VAL A 49 -10.68 1.20 -6.23
CA VAL A 49 -10.73 0.48 -4.94
C VAL A 49 -10.30 -0.97 -5.11
N ALA A 50 -10.81 -1.66 -6.13
CA ALA A 50 -10.42 -3.04 -6.42
C ALA A 50 -8.93 -3.18 -6.80
N ARG A 51 -8.32 -2.12 -7.36
CA ARG A 51 -6.88 -2.09 -7.62
C ARG A 51 -6.09 -1.81 -6.35
N ILE A 52 -6.47 -0.80 -5.56
CA ILE A 52 -5.83 -0.42 -4.30
C ILE A 52 -5.85 -1.58 -3.32
N ALA A 53 -6.93 -2.36 -3.25
CA ALA A 53 -7.02 -3.55 -2.41
C ALA A 53 -5.95 -4.63 -2.71
N LYS A 54 -5.29 -4.56 -3.89
CA LYS A 54 -4.18 -5.45 -4.26
C LYS A 54 -2.80 -4.86 -3.92
N GLU A 55 -2.75 -3.59 -3.55
CA GLU A 55 -1.52 -2.87 -3.20
C GLU A 55 -1.45 -2.74 -1.67
N GLN A 56 -0.40 -3.27 -1.04
CA GLN A 56 -0.28 -3.23 0.43
C GLN A 56 0.12 -1.84 0.96
N GLN A 57 0.66 -0.99 0.10
CA GLN A 57 1.29 0.27 0.44
C GLN A 57 0.45 1.50 0.02
N VAL A 58 -0.81 1.30 -0.37
CA VAL A 58 -1.70 2.37 -0.83
C VAL A 58 -3.05 2.24 -0.16
N SER A 59 -3.59 3.33 0.35
CA SER A 59 -4.97 3.44 0.83
C SER A 59 -5.70 4.61 0.18
N LEU A 60 -7.03 4.49 0.12
CA LEU A 60 -7.92 5.56 -0.31
C LEU A 60 -8.38 6.32 0.94
N GLU A 61 -7.95 7.57 1.10
CA GLU A 61 -8.29 8.39 2.28
C GLU A 61 -9.60 9.16 2.08
N TYR A 62 -9.81 9.68 0.87
CA TYR A 62 -10.98 10.48 0.56
C TYR A 62 -11.37 10.39 -0.91
N THR A 63 -12.66 10.51 -1.19
CA THR A 63 -13.17 10.62 -2.56
C THR A 63 -14.42 11.49 -2.61
N CYS A 64 -14.51 12.35 -3.62
CA CYS A 64 -15.70 13.09 -3.97
C CYS A 64 -15.99 12.95 -5.47
N LEU A 65 -16.98 12.13 -5.81
CA LEU A 65 -17.36 11.87 -7.20
C LEU A 65 -17.83 13.13 -7.93
N ARG A 66 -18.57 14.01 -7.23
CA ARG A 66 -19.10 15.24 -7.82
C ARG A 66 -18.00 16.17 -8.36
N SER A 67 -16.86 16.25 -7.67
CA SER A 67 -15.73 17.09 -8.06
C SER A 67 -14.58 16.30 -8.71
N GLY A 68 -14.74 14.98 -8.86
CA GLY A 68 -13.70 14.07 -9.34
C GLY A 68 -12.46 14.00 -8.45
N ILE A 69 -12.55 14.38 -7.16
CA ILE A 69 -11.38 14.42 -6.27
C ILE A 69 -11.14 13.04 -5.65
N VAL A 70 -9.89 12.60 -5.69
CA VAL A 70 -9.42 11.37 -5.06
C VAL A 70 -8.16 11.68 -4.26
N VAL A 71 -8.13 11.26 -3.00
CA VAL A 71 -6.97 11.38 -2.12
C VAL A 71 -6.44 9.99 -1.81
N LEU A 72 -5.19 9.75 -2.19
CA LEU A 72 -4.47 8.51 -1.94
C LEU A 72 -3.41 8.75 -0.88
N HIS A 73 -3.28 7.80 0.04
CA HIS A 73 -2.19 7.75 0.98
C HIS A 73 -1.30 6.57 0.65
N PHE A 74 -0.03 6.86 0.47
CA PHE A 74 1.02 5.92 0.21
C PHE A 74 1.85 5.74 1.46
N GLN A 75 2.06 4.50 1.87
CA GLN A 75 2.86 4.14 3.03
C GLN A 75 4.16 3.50 2.55
N ALA A 76 5.27 3.87 3.16
CA ALA A 76 6.56 3.25 2.88
C ALA A 76 6.97 3.28 1.39
N LEU A 77 6.64 4.35 0.66
CA LEU A 77 6.98 4.49 -0.74
C LEU A 77 8.50 4.57 -0.92
N GLN A 78 9.05 3.73 -1.80
CA GLN A 78 10.47 3.71 -2.15
C GLN A 78 10.77 4.76 -3.23
N VAL A 79 10.33 6.00 -3.01
CA VAL A 79 10.59 7.12 -3.91
C VAL A 79 11.18 8.29 -3.15
N SER A 80 12.11 8.97 -3.82
CA SER A 80 12.76 10.19 -3.32
C SER A 80 12.18 11.46 -3.92
N GLU A 81 11.50 11.38 -5.07
CA GLU A 81 11.08 12.54 -5.84
C GLU A 81 9.58 12.57 -6.16
N ARG A 82 9.05 13.80 -6.26
CA ARG A 82 7.64 14.05 -6.62
C ARG A 82 7.28 13.49 -8.00
N ALA A 83 8.20 13.51 -8.95
CA ALA A 83 7.99 13.01 -10.30
C ALA A 83 7.73 11.49 -10.34
N ASP A 84 8.39 10.75 -9.44
CA ASP A 84 8.20 9.30 -9.31
C ASP A 84 6.80 8.99 -8.75
N VAL A 85 6.34 9.76 -7.75
CA VAL A 85 4.99 9.64 -7.20
C VAL A 85 3.94 9.84 -8.30
N ILE A 86 4.10 10.87 -9.14
CA ILE A 86 3.20 11.12 -10.29
C ILE A 86 3.15 9.89 -11.20
N THR A 87 4.30 9.29 -11.49
CA THR A 87 4.40 8.12 -12.37
C THR A 87 3.71 6.90 -11.75
N VAL A 88 3.91 6.67 -10.45
CA VAL A 88 3.26 5.60 -9.70
C VAL A 88 1.74 5.76 -9.72
N VAL A 89 1.25 6.98 -9.43
CA VAL A 89 -0.19 7.28 -9.42
C VAL A 89 -0.79 7.12 -10.81
N LYS A 90 -0.16 7.66 -11.86
CA LYS A 90 -0.62 7.47 -13.24
C LYS A 90 -0.71 6.00 -13.61
N ARG A 91 0.30 5.21 -13.25
CA ARG A 91 0.30 3.75 -13.49
C ARG A 91 -0.83 3.06 -12.75
N LEU A 92 -1.07 3.41 -11.48
CA LEU A 92 -2.15 2.85 -10.66
C LEU A 92 -3.52 3.09 -11.31
N PHE A 93 -3.79 4.33 -11.73
CA PHE A 93 -5.05 4.69 -12.40
C PHE A 93 -5.19 4.01 -13.77
N GLN A 94 -4.11 3.94 -14.56
CA GLN A 94 -4.11 3.20 -15.84
C GLN A 94 -4.40 1.71 -15.64
N GLN A 95 -3.79 1.08 -14.63
CA GLN A 95 -4.02 -0.33 -14.30
C GLN A 95 -5.44 -0.59 -13.76
N ALA A 96 -6.09 0.42 -13.17
CA ALA A 96 -7.51 0.40 -12.84
C ALA A 96 -8.41 0.67 -14.07
N GLY A 97 -7.85 0.90 -15.26
CA GLY A 97 -8.60 1.20 -16.48
C GLY A 97 -9.23 2.59 -16.47
N ILE A 98 -8.68 3.53 -15.69
CA ILE A 98 -9.09 4.93 -15.67
C ILE A 98 -8.31 5.67 -16.76
N THR A 99 -9.02 6.14 -17.77
CA THR A 99 -8.44 6.80 -18.95
C THR A 99 -8.71 8.30 -19.00
N GLY A 100 -9.37 8.85 -17.98
CA GLY A 100 -9.63 10.29 -17.86
C GLY A 100 -8.35 11.10 -17.68
N VAL A 101 -8.45 12.40 -17.89
CA VAL A 101 -7.37 13.34 -17.55
C VAL A 101 -7.20 13.36 -16.03
N ILE A 102 -5.96 13.22 -15.58
CA ILE A 102 -5.60 13.20 -14.15
C ILE A 102 -4.79 14.47 -13.86
N ASP A 103 -5.40 15.39 -13.12
CA ASP A 103 -4.78 16.61 -12.63
C ASP A 103 -4.27 16.41 -11.21
N PHE A 104 -2.99 16.65 -10.98
CA PHE A 104 -2.38 16.56 -9.65
C PHE A 104 -2.55 17.90 -8.94
N LEU A 105 -3.42 17.91 -7.93
CA LEU A 105 -3.71 19.11 -7.15
C LEU A 105 -2.65 19.31 -6.05
N ASP A 106 -2.30 18.23 -5.38
CA ASP A 106 -1.29 18.24 -4.32
C ASP A 106 -0.55 16.90 -4.25
N ILE A 107 0.75 16.97 -3.93
CA ILE A 107 1.59 15.81 -3.69
C ILE A 107 2.48 16.15 -2.52
N HIS A 108 2.07 15.69 -1.34
CA HIS A 108 2.79 15.86 -0.10
C HIS A 108 3.58 14.59 0.19
N VAL A 109 4.87 14.72 0.47
CA VAL A 109 5.80 13.60 0.62
C VAL A 109 6.67 13.85 1.84
N GLU A 110 6.56 12.97 2.83
CA GLU A 110 7.30 13.06 4.09
C GLU A 110 8.11 11.78 4.32
N ARG A 111 9.36 11.92 4.77
CA ARG A 111 10.12 10.74 5.20
C ARG A 111 9.43 10.15 6.43
N SER A 112 9.11 8.87 6.37
CA SER A 112 8.49 8.18 7.50
C SER A 112 9.54 8.07 8.61
N ALA A 113 9.46 8.97 9.59
CA ALA A 113 10.34 8.97 10.75
C ALA A 113 9.75 8.08 11.83
N LEU A 114 10.59 7.22 12.41
CA LEU A 114 10.30 6.27 13.48
C LEU A 114 9.71 6.90 14.77
N ASN A 115 9.66 8.22 14.87
CA ASN A 115 9.14 8.96 16.01
C ASN A 115 8.16 10.05 15.52
N LYS A 116 6.91 9.68 15.25
CA LYS A 116 5.81 10.65 15.20
C LYS A 116 5.27 10.76 16.64
N CYS A 117 5.44 11.93 17.24
CA CYS A 117 4.95 12.24 18.59
C CYS A 117 3.43 12.38 18.62
#